data_AF-A0A947DIW3-F1
#
_entry.id   AF-A0A947DIW3-F1
#
_cell.length_a   1.000
_cell.length_b   1.000
_cell.length_c   1.000
_cell.angle_alpha   90.00
_cell.angle_beta   90.00
_cell.angle_gamma   90.00
#
_symmetry.space_group_name_H-M   'P 1'
#
loop_
_entity.id
_entity.type
_entity.pdbx_description
1 polymer ?
#
loop_
_entity_poly.entity_id
_entity_poly.type
_entity_poly.pdbx_seq_one_letter_code
_entity_poly.pdbx_strand_id
1 'polypeptide(L)'
;MKKLAIAGLGVGVLSVGLYFGANLYGTNVAEAKVNKLIDGMEEENLTVEYKDISYKPLAQDVHVKDITITSKDDPAEVTIEKVVIRDIDEKSDVPTVFDASVQGLVVDLNQPEQLAMANFLKQAGYDSELSFDIDTKYRYNKAKREMNVEAFKVSADQVGDLTVNMKLGNVDPEVAESQEAALANTDVIFHGLEITYRDGSFAEKFLASMAAEDGKSVDELKAELTSQLTGASQFLLSPDNELATNAVDEVVAFIENPKGFSISAKPEQPMQLVSLMTENPDSWMDMLNIEVKSF
;
A
#
# COMPACT_ATOMS: atom_id res chain seq x y z
N MET A 1 -3.28 -16.13 19.21
CA MET A 1 -3.49 -14.69 19.50
C MET A 1 -3.67 -13.99 18.17
N LYS A 2 -4.91 -13.72 17.73
CA LYS A 2 -5.18 -12.99 16.49
C LYS A 2 -5.42 -11.53 16.87
N LYS A 3 -4.34 -10.76 17.03
CA LYS A 3 -4.41 -9.30 17.16
C LYS A 3 -4.48 -8.78 15.72
N LEU A 4 -5.69 -8.63 15.22
CA LEU A 4 -5.97 -8.21 13.85
C LEU A 4 -5.61 -6.72 13.73
N ALA A 5 -4.80 -6.37 12.74
CA ALA A 5 -4.45 -4.99 12.45
C ALA A 5 -5.68 -4.23 11.94
N ILE A 6 -6.32 -3.48 12.83
CA ILE A 6 -7.61 -2.80 12.58
C ILE A 6 -7.54 -1.87 11.36
N ALA A 7 -6.40 -1.21 11.08
CA ALA A 7 -6.30 -0.34 9.90
C ALA A 7 -6.03 -1.11 8.59
N GLY A 8 -5.30 -2.23 8.64
CA GLY A 8 -5.05 -3.06 7.45
C GLY A 8 -6.31 -3.81 6.98
N LEU A 9 -7.13 -4.27 7.93
CA LEU A 9 -8.42 -4.91 7.66
C LEU A 9 -9.54 -3.88 7.45
N GLY A 10 -9.55 -2.75 8.17
CA GLY A 10 -10.54 -1.69 7.97
C GLY A 10 -10.57 -1.18 6.53
N VAL A 11 -9.40 -0.94 5.92
CA VAL A 11 -9.31 -0.46 4.54
C VAL A 11 -9.60 -1.58 3.53
N GLY A 12 -9.04 -2.79 3.72
CA GLY A 12 -9.23 -3.90 2.79
C GLY A 12 -10.66 -4.48 2.82
N VAL A 13 -11.27 -4.57 4.00
CA VAL A 13 -12.60 -5.15 4.20
C VAL A 13 -13.72 -4.11 3.97
N LEU A 14 -13.52 -2.80 4.23
CA LEU A 14 -14.46 -1.78 3.73
C LEU A 14 -14.39 -1.66 2.20
N SER A 15 -13.21 -1.80 1.60
CA SER A 15 -13.03 -1.78 0.14
C SER A 15 -13.74 -2.95 -0.56
N VAL A 16 -13.46 -4.20 -0.14
CA VAL A 16 -14.05 -5.40 -0.75
C VAL A 16 -15.51 -5.59 -0.34
N GLY A 17 -15.88 -5.13 0.87
CA GLY A 17 -17.24 -5.23 1.36
C GLY A 17 -18.20 -4.31 0.62
N LEU A 18 -17.91 -3.00 0.56
CA LEU A 18 -18.95 -1.97 0.41
C LEU A 18 -19.69 -1.87 -0.93
N TYR A 19 -19.51 -2.80 -1.87
CA TYR A 19 -20.27 -2.77 -3.11
C TYR A 19 -20.47 -4.19 -3.64
N PHE A 20 -21.49 -4.86 -3.10
CA PHE A 20 -22.12 -6.05 -3.69
C PHE A 20 -23.44 -5.70 -4.38
N GLY A 21 -23.47 -5.30 -5.65
CA GLY A 21 -24.54 -5.64 -6.61
C GLY A 21 -25.04 -4.48 -7.51
N ALA A 22 -24.68 -4.55 -8.79
CA ALA A 22 -24.91 -3.61 -9.86
C ALA A 22 -26.32 -3.78 -10.37
N ASN A 23 -27.17 -2.96 -9.77
CA ASN A 23 -28.40 -2.39 -10.26
C ASN A 23 -29.08 -1.97 -8.97
N LEU A 24 -29.42 -0.69 -8.80
CA LEU A 24 -30.67 -0.25 -8.13
C LEU A 24 -30.62 1.25 -7.85
N TYR A 25 -31.35 2.00 -8.68
CA TYR A 25 -32.36 3.03 -8.40
C TYR A 25 -32.61 3.62 -6.98
N GLY A 26 -31.69 3.61 -6.02
CA GLY A 26 -31.86 4.41 -4.80
C GLY A 26 -30.98 4.07 -3.61
N THR A 27 -30.76 5.09 -2.76
CA THR A 27 -29.99 5.06 -1.51
C THR A 27 -30.31 3.86 -0.61
N ASN A 28 -31.58 3.45 -0.52
CA ASN A 28 -32.03 2.37 0.36
C ASN A 28 -31.37 1.00 0.05
N VAL A 29 -31.00 0.75 -1.20
CA VAL A 29 -30.34 -0.51 -1.57
C VAL A 29 -28.86 -0.48 -1.22
N ALA A 30 -28.21 0.67 -1.41
CA ALA A 30 -26.84 0.86 -0.95
C ALA A 30 -26.78 0.67 0.58
N GLU A 31 -27.71 1.28 1.31
CA GLU A 31 -27.84 1.18 2.76
C GLU A 31 -27.98 -0.27 3.25
N ALA A 32 -28.93 -1.04 2.69
CA ALA A 32 -29.16 -2.43 3.08
C ALA A 32 -27.92 -3.33 2.88
N LYS A 33 -27.09 -3.03 1.88
CA LYS A 33 -25.89 -3.80 1.57
C LYS A 33 -24.72 -3.42 2.46
N VAL A 34 -24.53 -2.11 2.70
CA VAL A 34 -23.58 -1.63 3.70
C VAL A 34 -23.90 -2.26 5.05
N ASN A 35 -25.16 -2.26 5.48
CA ASN A 35 -25.57 -2.87 6.73
C ASN A 35 -25.25 -4.39 6.78
N LYS A 36 -25.50 -5.14 5.70
CA LYS A 36 -25.15 -6.57 5.65
C LYS A 36 -23.66 -6.85 5.85
N LEU A 37 -22.78 -5.95 5.41
CA LEU A 37 -21.34 -6.11 5.59
C LEU A 37 -20.91 -5.75 6.99
N ILE A 38 -21.50 -4.69 7.54
CA ILE A 38 -21.34 -4.32 8.94
C ILE A 38 -21.74 -5.50 9.82
N ASP A 39 -22.86 -6.17 9.52
CA ASP A 39 -23.28 -7.39 10.24
C ASP A 39 -22.18 -8.48 10.20
N GLY A 40 -21.52 -8.68 9.06
CA GLY A 40 -20.39 -9.62 8.95
C GLY A 40 -19.14 -9.17 9.72
N MET A 41 -18.87 -7.87 9.79
CA MET A 41 -17.78 -7.31 10.60
C MET A 41 -18.06 -7.46 12.10
N GLU A 42 -19.33 -7.40 12.52
CA GLU A 42 -19.72 -7.67 13.90
C GLU A 42 -19.42 -9.10 14.34
N GLU A 43 -19.50 -10.07 13.42
CA GLU A 43 -19.08 -11.46 13.66
C GLU A 43 -17.56 -11.56 13.89
N GLU A 44 -16.78 -10.63 13.31
CA GLU A 44 -15.33 -10.48 13.54
C GLU A 44 -14.99 -9.54 14.71
N ASN A 45 -15.96 -9.21 15.55
CA ASN A 45 -15.80 -8.36 16.74
C ASN A 45 -15.53 -6.88 16.45
N LEU A 46 -15.83 -6.41 15.24
CA LEU A 46 -15.74 -5.01 14.82
C LEU A 46 -17.14 -4.40 14.76
N THR A 47 -17.31 -3.19 15.28
CA THR A 47 -18.55 -2.41 15.15
C THR A 47 -18.27 -1.26 14.20
N VAL A 48 -19.12 -1.08 13.20
CA VAL A 48 -18.98 -0.02 12.19
C VAL A 48 -20.24 0.84 12.19
N GLU A 49 -20.05 2.13 12.39
CA GLU A 49 -21.12 3.13 12.32
C GLU A 49 -20.82 4.10 11.17
N TYR A 50 -21.86 4.62 10.52
CA TYR A 50 -21.73 5.66 9.51
C TYR A 50 -22.93 6.62 9.61
N LYS A 51 -22.74 7.86 9.14
CA LYS A 51 -23.78 8.90 9.26
C LYS A 51 -24.61 9.09 7.99
N ASP A 52 -23.99 8.98 6.82
CA ASP A 52 -24.63 9.25 5.54
C ASP A 52 -24.17 8.27 4.47
N ILE A 53 -25.11 7.85 3.64
CA ILE A 53 -24.85 7.08 2.42
C ILE A 53 -25.61 7.70 1.26
N SER A 54 -24.92 7.90 0.14
CA SER A 54 -25.54 8.46 -1.06
C SER A 54 -25.01 7.84 -2.34
N TYR A 55 -25.89 7.70 -3.33
CA TYR A 55 -25.53 7.27 -4.68
C TYR A 55 -25.62 8.46 -5.64
N LYS A 56 -24.62 8.68 -6.51
CA LYS A 56 -24.69 9.71 -7.57
C LYS A 56 -24.97 9.06 -8.92
N PRO A 57 -26.19 9.14 -9.48
CA PRO A 57 -26.55 8.41 -10.71
C PRO A 57 -25.74 8.78 -11.95
N LEU A 58 -25.25 10.03 -12.03
CA LEU A 58 -24.44 10.49 -13.16
C LEU A 58 -23.02 9.93 -13.14
N ALA A 59 -22.40 9.88 -11.95
CA ALA A 59 -21.06 9.33 -11.76
C ALA A 59 -21.07 7.81 -11.50
N GLN A 60 -22.25 7.26 -11.19
CA GLN A 60 -22.48 5.87 -10.79
C GLN A 60 -21.69 5.45 -9.55
N ASP A 61 -21.35 6.40 -8.67
CA ASP A 61 -20.57 6.15 -7.47
C ASP A 61 -21.43 6.10 -6.19
N VAL A 62 -20.95 5.33 -5.22
CA VAL A 62 -21.52 5.25 -3.86
C VAL A 62 -20.58 5.98 -2.91
N HIS A 63 -21.13 6.85 -2.07
CA HIS A 63 -20.42 7.64 -1.08
C HIS A 63 -20.94 7.27 0.30
N VAL A 64 -20.06 6.81 1.19
CA VAL A 64 -20.35 6.57 2.61
C VAL A 64 -19.52 7.57 3.41
N LYS A 65 -20.10 8.24 4.40
CA LYS A 65 -19.45 9.34 5.13
C LYS A 65 -19.54 9.21 6.64
N ASP A 66 -18.57 9.84 7.31
CA ASP A 66 -18.43 9.91 8.76
C ASP A 66 -18.52 8.50 9.35
N ILE A 67 -17.57 7.64 8.96
CA ILE A 67 -17.51 6.24 9.37
C ILE A 67 -16.62 6.12 10.60
N THR A 68 -17.09 5.38 11.60
CA THR A 68 -16.35 5.03 12.80
C THR A 68 -16.29 3.50 12.90
N ILE A 69 -15.08 2.97 13.08
CA ILE A 69 -14.83 1.55 13.32
C ILE A 69 -14.27 1.41 14.73
N THR A 70 -14.87 0.52 15.52
CA THR A 70 -14.40 0.18 16.87
C THR A 70 -14.28 -1.33 17.01
N SER A 71 -13.33 -1.79 17.83
CA SER A 71 -13.26 -3.20 18.22
C SER A 71 -13.98 -3.38 19.55
N LYS A 72 -14.71 -4.49 19.72
CA LYS A 72 -15.34 -4.78 21.03
C LYS A 72 -14.29 -5.21 22.07
N ASP A 73 -13.11 -5.65 21.63
CA ASP A 73 -11.99 -6.05 22.50
C ASP A 73 -10.98 -4.92 22.76
N ASP A 74 -11.04 -3.83 22.01
CA ASP A 74 -10.06 -2.75 22.06
C ASP A 74 -10.77 -1.38 21.97
N PRO A 75 -10.56 -0.45 22.93
CA PRO A 75 -11.12 0.90 22.86
C PRO A 75 -10.59 1.74 21.67
N ALA A 76 -9.62 1.22 20.91
CA ALA A 76 -9.20 1.72 19.62
C ALA A 76 -10.36 2.12 18.70
N GLU A 77 -10.43 3.41 18.37
CA GLU A 77 -11.32 3.94 17.33
C GLU A 77 -10.51 4.27 16.08
N VAL A 78 -11.04 3.89 14.92
CA VAL A 78 -10.56 4.34 13.61
C VAL A 78 -11.69 5.11 12.94
N THR A 79 -11.40 6.34 12.50
CA THR A 79 -12.38 7.18 11.81
C THR A 79 -12.02 7.35 10.35
N ILE A 80 -13.02 7.47 9.50
CA ILE A 80 -12.88 7.71 8.06
C ILE A 80 -13.89 8.77 7.67
N GLU A 81 -13.42 9.88 7.10
CA GLU A 81 -14.30 10.95 6.61
C GLU A 81 -15.24 10.42 5.52
N LYS A 82 -14.67 9.69 4.54
CA LYS A 82 -15.43 9.28 3.37
C LYS A 82 -14.85 8.07 2.65
N VAL A 83 -15.73 7.17 2.22
CA VAL A 83 -15.43 6.12 1.24
C VAL A 83 -16.21 6.41 -0.05
N VAL A 84 -15.54 6.33 -1.20
CA VAL A 84 -16.14 6.44 -2.53
C VAL A 84 -15.85 5.16 -3.31
N ILE A 85 -16.90 4.52 -3.81
CA ILE A 85 -16.78 3.33 -4.65
C ILE A 85 -17.29 3.67 -6.03
N ARG A 86 -16.42 3.50 -7.01
CA ARG A 86 -16.62 3.94 -8.40
C ARG A 86 -16.96 2.77 -9.32
N ASP A 87 -16.30 1.63 -9.14
CA ASP A 87 -16.52 0.43 -9.94
C ASP A 87 -16.09 -0.82 -9.16
N ILE A 88 -16.82 -1.91 -9.32
CA ILE A 88 -16.42 -3.24 -8.81
C ILE A 88 -17.26 -4.31 -9.51
N ASP A 89 -16.68 -5.49 -9.75
CA ASP A 89 -17.43 -6.65 -10.22
C ASP A 89 -17.95 -7.47 -9.05
N GLU A 90 -19.28 -7.57 -8.93
CA GLU A 90 -19.90 -8.27 -7.80
C GLU A 90 -20.56 -9.59 -8.16
N LYS A 91 -20.44 -10.01 -9.42
CA LYS A 91 -20.92 -11.33 -9.85
C LYS A 91 -19.91 -12.43 -9.54
N SER A 92 -18.68 -12.02 -9.23
CA SER A 92 -17.55 -12.89 -8.97
C SER A 92 -17.26 -12.89 -7.48
N ASP A 93 -16.89 -14.06 -6.95
CA ASP A 93 -16.48 -14.20 -5.55
C ASP A 93 -15.26 -13.32 -5.24
N VAL A 94 -14.33 -13.20 -6.21
CA VAL A 94 -13.30 -12.15 -6.22
C VAL A 94 -13.56 -11.19 -7.38
N PRO A 95 -13.67 -9.88 -7.13
CA PRO A 95 -13.99 -8.91 -8.16
C PRO A 95 -12.98 -8.90 -9.32
N THR A 96 -13.49 -8.96 -10.55
CA THR A 96 -12.66 -8.75 -11.76
C THR A 96 -12.33 -7.29 -12.02
N VAL A 97 -12.99 -6.36 -11.34
CA VAL A 97 -12.71 -4.92 -11.36
C VAL A 97 -12.90 -4.42 -9.95
N PHE A 98 -12.09 -3.44 -9.55
CA PHE A 98 -12.26 -2.71 -8.30
C PHE A 98 -11.68 -1.31 -8.43
N ASP A 99 -12.44 -0.30 -8.04
CA ASP A 99 -12.07 1.11 -8.08
C ASP A 99 -12.75 1.83 -6.91
N ALA A 100 -11.97 2.17 -5.88
CA ALA A 100 -12.47 2.82 -4.68
C ALA A 100 -11.42 3.75 -4.04
N SER A 101 -11.90 4.70 -3.26
CA SER A 101 -11.04 5.55 -2.43
C SER A 101 -11.58 5.68 -1.00
N VAL A 102 -10.67 5.66 -0.04
CA VAL A 102 -10.86 6.03 1.36
C VAL A 102 -10.22 7.40 1.54
N GLN A 103 -10.94 8.35 2.13
CA GLN A 103 -10.49 9.72 2.37
C GLN A 103 -10.59 10.02 3.87
N GLY A 104 -9.56 10.66 4.40
CA GLY A 104 -9.52 11.10 5.78
C GLY A 104 -9.52 9.95 6.79
N LEU A 105 -8.83 8.83 6.50
CA LEU A 105 -8.62 7.74 7.44
C LEU A 105 -7.69 8.21 8.57
N VAL A 106 -8.18 8.31 9.79
CA VAL A 106 -7.37 8.71 10.94
C VAL A 106 -6.91 7.48 11.72
N VAL A 107 -5.60 7.41 11.98
CA VAL A 107 -4.95 6.34 12.74
C VAL A 107 -4.18 6.95 13.90
N ASP A 108 -4.36 6.39 15.10
CA ASP A 108 -3.60 6.76 16.30
C ASP A 108 -2.26 5.99 16.33
N LEU A 109 -1.15 6.70 16.25
CA LEU A 109 0.18 6.09 16.29
C LEU A 109 0.53 5.54 17.69
N ASN A 110 -0.26 5.86 18.72
CA ASN A 110 -0.14 5.25 20.06
C ASN A 110 -0.69 3.83 20.14
N GLN A 111 -1.28 3.36 19.05
CA GLN A 111 -1.84 2.03 18.92
C GLN A 111 -1.11 1.32 17.77
N PRO A 112 0.13 0.85 17.98
CA PRO A 112 0.98 0.31 16.92
C PRO A 112 0.39 -0.93 16.22
N GLU A 113 -0.55 -1.61 16.86
CA GLU A 113 -1.39 -2.65 16.26
C GLU A 113 -2.27 -2.15 15.10
N GLN A 114 -2.67 -0.88 15.09
CA GLN A 114 -3.45 -0.32 13.99
C GLN A 114 -2.61 -0.20 12.72
N LEU A 115 -1.35 0.22 12.84
CA LEU A 115 -0.48 0.51 11.70
C LEU A 115 0.93 -0.04 11.91
N ALA A 116 1.31 -1.02 11.08
CA ALA A 116 2.61 -1.70 11.17
C ALA A 116 3.82 -0.74 11.11
N MET A 117 3.67 0.42 10.47
CA MET A 117 4.70 1.45 10.35
C MET A 117 4.65 2.54 11.45
N ALA A 118 3.77 2.40 12.45
CA ALA A 118 3.60 3.42 13.51
C ALA A 118 4.90 3.73 14.26
N ASN A 119 5.73 2.71 14.53
CA ASN A 119 7.01 2.92 15.22
C ASN A 119 7.99 3.75 14.38
N PHE A 120 8.04 3.54 13.06
CA PHE A 120 8.91 4.31 12.16
C PHE A 120 8.44 5.75 12.05
N LEU A 121 7.12 5.96 11.98
CA LEU A 121 6.52 7.29 11.97
C LEU A 121 6.80 8.01 13.30
N LYS A 122 6.65 7.34 14.44
CA LYS A 122 7.03 7.90 15.74
C LYS A 122 8.50 8.26 15.85
N GLN A 123 9.38 7.39 15.36
CA GLN A 123 10.81 7.70 15.30
C GLN A 123 11.06 8.93 14.43
N ALA A 124 10.35 9.09 13.31
CA ALA A 124 10.38 10.30 12.50
C ALA A 124 9.67 11.53 13.15
N GLY A 125 9.28 11.47 14.43
CA GLY A 125 8.70 12.60 15.16
C GLY A 125 7.21 12.84 14.91
N TYR A 126 6.47 11.82 14.45
CA TYR A 126 5.01 11.86 14.37
C TYR A 126 4.41 11.22 15.64
N ASP A 127 3.88 12.04 16.56
CA ASP A 127 3.60 11.60 17.93
C ASP A 127 2.12 11.32 18.26
N SER A 128 1.21 11.57 17.32
CA SER A 128 -0.23 11.52 17.60
C SER A 128 -0.99 10.78 16.49
N GLU A 129 -1.91 11.47 15.84
CA GLU A 129 -2.75 10.92 14.80
C GLU A 129 -2.23 11.32 13.43
N LEU A 130 -2.39 10.43 12.47
CA LEU A 130 -2.15 10.72 11.06
C LEU A 130 -3.40 10.45 10.25
N SER A 131 -3.66 11.34 9.30
CA SER A 131 -4.73 11.19 8.32
C SER A 131 -4.15 10.65 7.02
N PHE A 132 -4.80 9.61 6.48
CA PHE A 132 -4.42 8.93 5.26
C PHE A 132 -5.56 9.00 4.24
N ASP A 133 -5.20 9.22 2.98
CA ASP A 133 -6.06 8.96 1.83
C ASP A 133 -5.52 7.75 1.08
N ILE A 134 -6.42 6.86 0.67
CA ILE A 134 -6.08 5.64 -0.05
C ILE A 134 -6.93 5.58 -1.31
N ASP A 135 -6.30 5.39 -2.46
CA ASP A 135 -6.99 5.20 -3.73
C ASP A 135 -6.51 3.89 -4.36
N THR A 136 -7.44 3.03 -4.76
CA THR A 136 -7.14 1.72 -5.33
C THR A 136 -7.93 1.51 -6.60
N LYS A 137 -7.24 1.03 -7.63
CA LYS A 137 -7.83 0.64 -8.90
C LYS A 137 -7.13 -0.59 -9.46
N TYR A 138 -7.86 -1.69 -9.64
CA TYR A 138 -7.37 -2.87 -10.33
C TYR A 138 -8.39 -3.50 -11.27
N ARG A 139 -7.86 -4.28 -12.22
CA ARG A 139 -8.63 -5.15 -13.11
C ARG A 139 -8.01 -6.53 -13.18
N TYR A 140 -8.85 -7.55 -13.22
CA TYR A 140 -8.47 -8.94 -13.37
C TYR A 140 -9.19 -9.56 -14.57
N ASN A 141 -8.42 -10.05 -15.54
CA ASN A 141 -8.93 -10.73 -16.71
C ASN A 141 -8.96 -12.24 -16.45
N LYS A 142 -10.14 -12.77 -16.12
CA LYS A 142 -10.35 -14.22 -15.86
C LYS A 142 -9.87 -15.12 -16.99
N ALA A 143 -10.12 -14.75 -18.26
CA ALA A 143 -9.76 -15.58 -19.41
C ALA A 143 -8.25 -15.70 -19.60
N LYS A 144 -7.50 -14.65 -19.25
CA LYS A 144 -6.03 -14.61 -19.33
C LYS A 144 -5.33 -14.89 -17.99
N ARG A 145 -6.08 -14.93 -16.89
CA ARG A 145 -5.57 -14.96 -15.52
C ARG A 145 -4.59 -13.81 -15.24
N GLU A 146 -4.87 -12.62 -15.79
CA GLU A 146 -4.00 -11.44 -15.67
C GLU A 146 -4.59 -10.43 -14.70
N MET A 147 -3.82 -10.00 -13.69
CA MET A 147 -4.16 -8.91 -12.78
C MET A 147 -3.35 -7.67 -13.10
N ASN A 148 -4.01 -6.54 -13.20
CA ASN A 148 -3.40 -5.23 -13.41
C ASN A 148 -3.86 -4.29 -12.30
N VAL A 149 -2.96 -3.95 -11.39
CA VAL A 149 -3.13 -2.88 -10.41
C VAL A 149 -2.75 -1.59 -11.13
N GLU A 150 -3.78 -0.88 -11.60
CA GLU A 150 -3.65 0.38 -12.34
C GLU A 150 -3.18 1.52 -11.46
N ALA A 151 -3.54 1.50 -10.17
CA ALA A 151 -3.02 2.40 -9.16
C ALA A 151 -3.36 1.84 -7.76
N PHE A 152 -2.37 1.80 -6.88
CA PHE A 152 -2.57 1.76 -5.43
C PHE A 152 -1.82 2.95 -4.86
N LYS A 153 -2.56 3.96 -4.40
CA LYS A 153 -2.02 5.21 -3.89
C LYS A 153 -2.35 5.34 -2.41
N VAL A 154 -1.35 5.71 -1.62
CA VAL A 154 -1.50 6.10 -0.21
C VAL A 154 -0.88 7.48 -0.05
N SER A 155 -1.65 8.42 0.49
CA SER A 155 -1.20 9.78 0.81
C SER A 155 -1.39 10.01 2.29
N ALA A 156 -0.44 10.66 2.94
CA ALA A 156 -0.60 11.16 4.30
C ALA A 156 -0.01 12.56 4.41
N ASP A 157 -0.76 13.46 5.05
CA ASP A 157 -0.32 14.84 5.23
C ASP A 157 1.02 14.86 5.97
N GLN A 158 1.93 15.70 5.49
CA GLN A 158 3.31 15.84 5.96
C GLN A 158 4.22 14.60 5.86
N VAL A 159 3.68 13.39 5.59
CA VAL A 159 4.49 12.18 5.43
C VAL A 159 4.90 12.00 3.97
N GLY A 160 3.93 12.06 3.05
CA GLY A 160 4.19 11.92 1.61
C GLY A 160 3.14 11.13 0.85
N ASP A 161 3.43 10.90 -0.43
CA ASP A 161 2.59 10.15 -1.36
C ASP A 161 3.33 8.91 -1.88
N LEU A 162 2.75 7.73 -1.68
CA LEU A 162 3.19 6.47 -2.28
C LEU A 162 2.21 6.07 -3.40
N THR A 163 2.73 5.68 -4.56
CA THR A 163 1.93 5.10 -5.65
C THR A 163 2.60 3.81 -6.13
N VAL A 164 1.80 2.76 -6.29
CA VAL A 164 2.22 1.45 -6.77
C VAL A 164 1.37 1.04 -7.96
N ASN A 165 2.03 0.64 -9.05
CA ASN A 165 1.41 0.05 -10.23
C ASN A 165 2.04 -1.31 -10.46
N MET A 166 1.24 -2.34 -10.75
CA MET A 166 1.76 -3.70 -10.86
C MET A 166 0.96 -4.51 -11.87
N LYS A 167 1.67 -5.34 -12.63
CA LYS A 167 1.05 -6.31 -13.53
C LYS A 167 1.52 -7.74 -13.23
N LEU A 168 0.57 -8.61 -13.00
CA LEU A 168 0.76 -10.03 -12.72
C LEU A 168 -0.04 -10.88 -13.72
N GLY A 169 0.49 -12.05 -14.03
CA GLY A 169 -0.11 -13.09 -14.86
C GLY A 169 -0.27 -14.38 -14.07
N ASN A 170 -1.12 -15.26 -14.59
CA ASN A 170 -1.47 -16.54 -13.97
C ASN A 170 -1.96 -16.44 -12.50
N VAL A 171 -2.49 -15.29 -12.08
CA VAL A 171 -3.02 -15.10 -10.73
C VAL A 171 -4.27 -15.95 -10.56
N ASP A 172 -4.33 -16.69 -9.47
CA ASP A 172 -5.56 -17.34 -9.03
C ASP A 172 -6.09 -16.60 -7.81
N PRO A 173 -7.16 -15.79 -7.96
CA PRO A 173 -7.69 -15.01 -6.86
C PRO A 173 -8.32 -15.89 -5.76
N GLU A 174 -8.72 -17.12 -6.08
CA GLU A 174 -9.31 -18.05 -5.10
C GLU A 174 -8.24 -18.64 -4.16
N VAL A 175 -6.95 -18.55 -4.50
CA VAL A 175 -5.84 -19.03 -3.67
C VAL A 175 -5.40 -17.98 -2.64
N ALA A 176 -5.97 -16.77 -2.67
CA ALA A 176 -5.62 -15.66 -1.79
C ALA A 176 -6.35 -15.66 -0.42
N GLU A 177 -6.88 -16.80 0.03
CA GLU A 177 -7.63 -16.89 1.30
C GLU A 177 -6.77 -16.61 2.56
N SER A 178 -5.44 -16.70 2.44
CA SER A 178 -4.50 -16.28 3.49
C SER A 178 -3.19 -15.78 2.90
N GLN A 179 -2.42 -15.01 3.68
CA GLN A 179 -1.07 -14.58 3.28
C GLN A 179 -0.15 -15.78 2.95
N GLU A 180 -0.30 -16.89 3.68
CA GLU A 180 0.47 -18.12 3.46
C GLU A 180 0.04 -18.83 2.16
N ALA A 181 -1.26 -18.85 1.86
CA ALA A 181 -1.80 -19.43 0.64
C ALA A 181 -1.43 -18.58 -0.60
N ALA A 182 -1.45 -17.25 -0.47
CA ALA A 182 -0.99 -16.33 -1.50
C ALA A 182 0.51 -16.50 -1.81
N LEU A 183 1.34 -16.67 -0.78
CA LEU A 183 2.77 -16.96 -0.94
C LEU A 183 3.04 -18.37 -1.50
N ALA A 184 2.12 -19.32 -1.26
CA ALA A 184 2.16 -20.66 -1.85
C ALA A 184 1.74 -20.69 -3.33
N ASN A 185 1.17 -19.61 -3.87
CA ASN A 185 0.84 -19.48 -5.28
C ASN A 185 2.12 -19.22 -6.11
N THR A 186 2.93 -20.27 -6.25
CA THR A 186 4.23 -20.24 -6.91
C THR A 186 4.17 -20.02 -8.43
N ASP A 187 2.99 -20.20 -9.03
CA ASP A 187 2.81 -20.10 -10.48
C ASP A 187 2.52 -18.66 -10.97
N VAL A 188 2.50 -17.67 -10.06
CA VAL A 188 2.26 -16.26 -10.42
C VAL A 188 3.41 -15.74 -11.29
N ILE A 189 3.03 -15.15 -12.42
CA ILE A 189 3.94 -14.56 -13.40
C ILE A 189 4.06 -13.06 -13.14
N PHE A 190 5.26 -12.59 -12.85
CA PHE A 190 5.58 -11.18 -12.73
C PHE A 190 5.83 -10.56 -14.10
N HIS A 191 5.07 -9.52 -14.45
CA HIS A 191 5.30 -8.73 -15.67
C HIS A 191 6.00 -7.41 -15.39
N GLY A 192 5.73 -6.79 -14.24
CA GLY A 192 6.39 -5.56 -13.84
C GLY A 192 5.74 -4.86 -12.67
N LEU A 193 6.52 -3.95 -12.08
CA LEU A 193 6.18 -3.12 -10.93
C LEU A 193 6.74 -1.71 -11.14
N GLU A 194 5.98 -0.72 -10.71
CA GLU A 194 6.44 0.66 -10.63
C GLU A 194 5.97 1.25 -9.30
N ILE A 195 6.92 1.67 -8.50
CA ILE A 195 6.71 2.36 -7.22
C ILE A 195 7.18 3.79 -7.40
N THR A 196 6.40 4.75 -6.94
CA THR A 196 6.80 6.15 -6.85
C THR A 196 6.48 6.66 -5.45
N TYR A 197 7.45 7.30 -4.82
CA TYR A 197 7.30 7.96 -3.54
C TYR A 197 7.64 9.45 -3.69
N ARG A 198 6.79 10.32 -3.14
CA ARG A 198 7.06 11.75 -2.98
C ARG A 198 7.11 12.05 -1.50
N ASP A 199 8.22 12.61 -1.05
CA ASP A 199 8.43 12.91 0.35
C ASP A 199 7.62 14.15 0.77
N GLY A 200 6.90 14.04 1.88
CA GLY A 200 6.14 15.14 2.48
C GLY A 200 6.85 15.83 3.66
N SER A 201 8.04 15.35 4.03
CA SER A 201 8.92 15.68 5.18
C SER A 201 9.35 14.43 5.97
N PHE A 202 8.89 13.22 5.61
CA PHE A 202 9.20 12.01 6.36
C PHE A 202 10.70 11.72 6.40
N ALA A 203 11.37 11.70 5.25
CA ALA A 203 12.78 11.35 5.16
C ALA A 203 13.67 12.36 5.88
N GLU A 204 13.40 13.67 5.75
CA GLU A 204 14.14 14.70 6.47
C GLU A 204 14.00 14.54 7.99
N LYS A 205 12.77 14.32 8.47
CA LYS A 205 12.54 14.12 9.91
C LYS A 205 13.14 12.81 10.43
N PHE A 206 13.08 11.74 9.63
CA PHE A 206 13.66 10.45 9.99
C PHE A 206 15.20 10.56 10.11
N LEU A 207 15.86 11.19 9.13
CA LEU A 207 17.30 11.47 9.20
C LEU A 207 17.65 12.38 10.38
N ALA A 208 16.81 13.39 10.68
CA ALA A 208 16.99 14.25 11.84
C ALA A 208 16.89 13.49 13.17
N SER A 209 15.94 12.55 13.28
CA SER A 209 15.82 11.71 14.47
C SER A 209 17.03 10.78 14.63
N MET A 210 17.47 10.12 13.55
CA MET A 210 18.64 9.25 13.60
C MET A 210 19.90 10.03 14.00
N ALA A 211 20.08 11.24 13.46
CA ALA A 211 21.23 12.08 13.78
C ALA A 211 21.21 12.50 15.26
N ALA A 212 20.03 12.85 15.78
CA ALA A 212 19.87 13.19 17.19
C ALA A 212 20.15 12.00 18.13
N GLU A 213 19.74 10.79 17.76
CA GLU A 213 20.01 9.55 18.51
C GLU A 213 21.52 9.27 18.60
N ASP A 214 22.25 9.53 17.51
CA ASP A 214 23.70 9.37 17.41
C ASP A 214 24.52 10.55 17.97
N GLY A 215 23.86 11.63 18.39
CA GLY A 215 24.53 12.86 18.82
C GLY A 215 25.31 13.57 17.70
N LYS A 216 24.90 13.38 16.45
CA LYS A 216 25.49 13.97 15.23
C LYS A 216 24.59 15.06 14.65
N SER A 217 25.14 15.89 13.78
CA SER A 217 24.33 16.72 12.88
C SER A 217 23.76 15.89 11.72
N VAL A 218 22.68 16.38 11.11
CA VAL A 218 22.06 15.73 9.94
C VAL A 218 23.04 15.60 8.77
N ASP A 219 23.86 16.63 8.54
CA ASP A 219 24.84 16.62 7.45
C ASP A 219 25.95 15.58 7.70
N GLU A 220 26.41 15.42 8.95
CA GLU A 220 27.36 14.38 9.31
C GLU A 220 26.77 12.98 9.10
N LEU A 221 25.51 12.76 9.50
CA LEU A 221 24.83 11.48 9.28
C LEU A 221 24.66 11.19 7.78
N LYS A 222 24.23 12.18 6.98
CA LYS A 222 24.10 12.02 5.52
C LYS A 222 25.45 11.66 4.88
N ALA A 223 26.53 12.35 5.25
CA ALA A 223 27.87 12.06 4.74
C ALA A 223 28.34 10.65 5.14
N GLU A 224 28.01 10.20 6.34
CA GLU A 224 28.31 8.84 6.80
C GLU A 224 27.53 7.79 6.01
N LEU A 225 26.21 7.93 5.89
CA LEU A 225 25.35 6.98 5.18
C LEU A 225 25.74 6.86 3.71
N THR A 226 25.98 7.99 3.04
CA THR A 226 26.43 8.02 1.64
C THR A 226 27.80 7.37 1.49
N SER A 227 28.76 7.67 2.37
CA SER A 227 30.08 7.02 2.35
C SER A 227 30.00 5.51 2.60
N GLN A 228 29.15 5.06 3.53
CA GLN A 228 28.95 3.64 3.80
C GLN A 228 28.34 2.93 2.60
N LEU A 229 27.32 3.52 1.97
CA LEU A 229 26.66 2.96 0.81
C LEU A 229 27.61 2.86 -0.39
N THR A 230 28.33 3.94 -0.72
CA THR A 230 29.33 3.94 -1.79
C THR A 230 30.46 2.94 -1.51
N GLY A 231 30.95 2.88 -0.26
CA GLY A 231 31.98 1.91 0.11
C GLY A 231 31.53 0.45 0.01
N ALA A 232 30.31 0.15 0.48
CA ALA A 232 29.72 -1.19 0.37
C ALA A 232 29.47 -1.57 -1.10
N SER A 233 29.02 -0.63 -1.93
CA SER A 233 28.76 -0.87 -3.35
C SER A 233 30.00 -1.32 -4.11
N GLN A 234 31.19 -0.79 -3.77
CA GLN A 234 32.46 -1.18 -4.39
C GLN A 234 32.87 -2.63 -4.11
N PHE A 235 32.35 -3.22 -3.02
CA PHE A 235 32.66 -4.59 -2.62
C PHE A 235 31.58 -5.58 -3.04
N LEU A 236 30.32 -5.16 -3.00
CA LEU A 236 29.16 -6.02 -3.21
C LEU A 236 28.72 -6.07 -4.68
N LEU A 237 28.94 -4.99 -5.43
CA LEU A 237 28.50 -4.90 -6.81
C LEU A 237 29.63 -5.23 -7.76
N SER A 238 29.31 -5.97 -8.83
CA SER A 238 30.21 -6.10 -9.96
C SER A 238 30.41 -4.73 -10.60
N PRO A 239 31.66 -4.29 -10.86
CA PRO A 239 31.93 -3.01 -11.52
C PRO A 239 31.30 -2.88 -12.91
N ASP A 240 30.97 -4.03 -13.53
CA ASP A 240 30.35 -4.09 -14.85
C ASP A 240 28.81 -3.98 -14.81
N ASN A 241 28.20 -3.92 -13.62
CA ASN A 241 26.76 -3.77 -13.46
C ASN A 241 26.36 -2.28 -13.35
N GLU A 242 26.21 -1.63 -14.51
CA GLU A 242 25.83 -0.23 -14.60
C GLU A 242 24.47 0.08 -13.94
N LEU A 243 23.50 -0.85 -14.00
CA LEU A 243 22.19 -0.68 -13.36
C LEU A 243 22.31 -0.56 -11.84
N ALA A 244 23.11 -1.44 -11.24
CA ALA A 244 23.34 -1.45 -9.80
C ALA A 244 24.15 -0.22 -9.35
N THR A 245 25.16 0.21 -10.11
CA THR A 245 25.90 1.45 -9.83
C THR A 245 24.98 2.68 -9.89
N ASN A 246 24.18 2.80 -10.96
CA ASN A 246 23.24 3.91 -11.09
C ASN A 246 22.20 3.92 -9.96
N ALA A 247 21.71 2.75 -9.54
CA ALA A 247 20.76 2.67 -8.43
C ALA A 247 21.37 3.18 -7.11
N VAL A 248 22.65 2.89 -6.85
CA VAL A 248 23.37 3.42 -5.68
C VAL A 248 23.48 4.95 -5.75
N ASP A 249 23.87 5.50 -6.90
CA ASP A 249 24.00 6.94 -7.10
C ASP A 249 22.66 7.67 -6.86
N GLU A 250 21.55 7.08 -7.31
CA GLU A 250 20.20 7.63 -7.12
C GLU A 250 19.73 7.53 -5.66
N VAL A 251 20.11 6.48 -4.94
CA VAL A 251 19.86 6.39 -3.50
C VAL A 251 20.70 7.42 -2.73
N VAL A 252 21.97 7.63 -3.11
CA VAL A 252 22.82 8.70 -2.54
C VAL A 252 22.17 10.06 -2.77
N ALA A 253 21.74 10.36 -4.00
CA ALA A 253 21.08 11.62 -4.33
C ALA A 253 19.79 11.85 -3.52
N PHE A 254 19.00 10.79 -3.29
CA PHE A 254 17.83 10.85 -2.41
C PHE A 254 18.20 11.15 -0.95
N ILE A 255 19.24 10.51 -0.39
CA ILE A 255 19.69 10.78 0.99
C ILE A 255 20.13 12.25 1.14
N GLU A 256 20.84 12.78 0.16
CA GLU A 256 21.32 14.17 0.17
C GLU A 256 20.15 15.17 0.11
N ASN A 257 19.17 14.91 -0.76
CA ASN A 257 18.04 15.81 -1.01
C ASN A 257 16.72 15.02 -1.18
N PRO A 258 16.06 14.63 -0.07
CA PRO A 258 14.95 13.69 -0.12
C PRO A 258 13.65 14.39 -0.53
N LYS A 259 13.40 14.41 -1.83
CA LYS A 259 12.16 14.92 -2.43
C LYS A 259 11.24 13.80 -2.91
N GLY A 260 11.82 12.71 -3.39
CA GLY A 260 11.10 11.55 -3.85
C GLY A 260 11.98 10.61 -4.66
N PHE A 261 11.45 9.43 -4.93
CA PHE A 261 12.09 8.44 -5.76
C PHE A 261 11.06 7.64 -6.56
N SER A 262 11.52 6.99 -7.63
CA SER A 262 10.80 5.98 -8.37
C SER A 262 11.66 4.73 -8.48
N ILE A 263 11.03 3.57 -8.30
CA ILE A 263 11.61 2.25 -8.53
C ILE A 263 10.76 1.57 -9.58
N SER A 264 11.37 1.05 -10.65
CA SER A 264 10.68 0.24 -11.62
C SER A 264 11.41 -1.09 -11.82
N ALA A 265 10.65 -2.17 -11.92
CA ALA A 265 11.13 -3.51 -12.23
C ALA A 265 10.33 -4.02 -13.43
N LYS A 266 11.00 -4.19 -14.57
CA LYS A 266 10.39 -4.54 -15.86
C LYS A 266 11.27 -5.59 -16.56
N PRO A 267 11.19 -6.87 -16.17
CA PRO A 267 12.00 -7.92 -16.77
C PRO A 267 11.76 -8.00 -18.28
N GLU A 268 12.79 -8.36 -19.06
CA GLU A 268 12.67 -8.46 -20.53
C GLU A 268 11.60 -9.48 -20.96
N GLN A 269 11.45 -10.55 -20.18
CA GLN A 269 10.39 -11.54 -20.33
C GLN A 269 9.67 -11.74 -19.01
N PRO A 270 8.33 -11.93 -19.01
CA PRO A 270 7.60 -12.26 -17.80
C PRO A 270 8.17 -13.52 -17.14
N MET A 271 8.34 -13.48 -15.82
CA MET A 271 9.02 -14.54 -15.06
C MET A 271 8.18 -14.99 -13.87
N GLN A 272 8.38 -16.22 -13.39
CA GLN A 272 7.66 -16.70 -12.21
C GLN A 272 8.23 -16.06 -10.94
N LEU A 273 7.37 -15.62 -10.02
CA LEU A 273 7.81 -15.04 -8.74
C LEU A 273 8.63 -16.02 -7.91
N VAL A 274 8.35 -17.32 -7.98
CA VAL A 274 9.12 -18.34 -7.26
C VAL A 274 10.59 -18.36 -7.69
N SER A 275 10.91 -17.99 -8.93
CA SER A 275 12.28 -17.89 -9.40
C SER A 275 13.08 -16.85 -8.60
N LEU A 276 12.46 -15.75 -8.17
CA LEU A 276 13.12 -14.75 -7.33
C LEU A 276 13.48 -15.30 -5.95
N MET A 277 12.69 -16.22 -5.40
CA MET A 277 12.96 -16.82 -4.08
C MET A 277 14.13 -17.82 -4.13
N THR A 278 14.41 -18.39 -5.30
CA THR A 278 15.48 -19.39 -5.48
C THR A 278 16.79 -18.80 -5.99
N GLU A 279 16.74 -17.62 -6.60
CA GLU A 279 17.91 -16.93 -7.16
C GLU A 279 18.61 -16.05 -6.11
N ASN A 280 19.90 -15.78 -6.33
CA ASN A 280 20.67 -14.90 -5.45
C ASN A 280 20.21 -13.43 -5.62
N PRO A 281 19.95 -12.67 -4.54
CA PRO A 281 19.63 -11.25 -4.62
C PRO A 281 20.55 -10.42 -5.53
N ASP A 282 21.83 -10.79 -5.67
CA ASP A 282 22.77 -10.09 -6.55
C ASP A 282 22.36 -10.11 -8.03
N SER A 283 21.62 -11.11 -8.50
CA SER A 283 21.16 -11.21 -9.90
C SER A 283 19.83 -10.51 -10.15
N TRP A 284 19.13 -10.05 -9.10
CA TRP A 284 17.80 -9.47 -9.23
C TRP A 284 17.80 -8.17 -10.03
N MET A 285 18.84 -7.34 -9.89
CA MET A 285 18.95 -6.07 -10.63
C MET A 285 18.87 -6.28 -12.14
N ASP A 286 19.59 -7.29 -12.65
CA ASP A 286 19.65 -7.60 -14.07
C ASP A 286 18.39 -8.35 -14.52
N MET A 287 17.97 -9.37 -13.75
CA MET A 287 16.80 -10.19 -14.09
C MET A 287 15.51 -9.39 -14.15
N LEU A 288 15.32 -8.48 -13.20
CA LEU A 288 14.13 -7.64 -13.10
C LEU A 288 14.29 -6.32 -13.84
N ASN A 289 15.49 -6.04 -14.38
CA ASN A 289 15.84 -4.76 -15.01
C ASN A 289 15.39 -3.59 -14.12
N ILE A 290 15.92 -3.58 -12.89
CA ILE A 290 15.52 -2.61 -11.87
C ILE A 290 16.16 -1.25 -12.18
N GLU A 291 15.32 -0.23 -12.31
CA GLU A 291 15.74 1.17 -12.38
C GLU A 291 15.29 1.91 -11.13
N VAL A 292 16.19 2.70 -10.55
CA VAL A 292 15.90 3.63 -9.46
C VAL A 292 16.17 5.04 -9.96
N LYS A 293 15.32 6.00 -9.62
CA LYS A 293 15.48 7.42 -9.97
C LYS A 293 15.02 8.31 -8.82
N SER A 294 15.86 9.24 -8.37
CA SER A 294 15.51 10.32 -7.45
C SER A 294 15.06 11.56 -8.22
N PHE A 295 14.26 12.44 -7.60
CA PHE A 295 13.80 13.69 -8.22
C PHE A 295 13.47 14.77 -7.19
#